data_AF-A0A7C0VX63-F1
#
_entry.id   AF-A0A7C0VX63-F1
#
_cell.length_a   1.000
_cell.length_b   1.000
_cell.length_c   1.000
_cell.angle_alpha   90.00
_cell.angle_beta   90.00
_cell.angle_gamma   90.00
#
_symmetry.space_group_name_H-M   'P 1'
#
loop_
_entity.id
_entity.type
_entity.pdbx_description
1 polymer ?
#
loop_
_entity_poly.entity_id
_entity_poly.type
_entity_poly.pdbx_seq_one_letter_code
_entity_poly.pdbx_strand_id
1 'polypeptide(L)'
;FRSNHLLIFINMPLGRFKKNLSDTEYNEYMKLLEDNFNPDTIGRLPCRGVVSLGPDGRFFDCDFYAGADLPVKCESASVDNFNYDILNNREIATTPSCFLCTADQGASCAECHT
;
A
#
# COMPACT_ATOMS: atom_id res chain seq x y z
N PHE A 1 7.38 18.40 -5.01
CA PHE A 1 6.72 17.09 -5.15
C PHE A 1 6.77 16.66 -6.61
N ARG A 2 7.69 15.76 -6.99
CA ARG A 2 7.80 15.23 -8.36
C ARG A 2 8.01 13.73 -8.28
N SER A 3 6.94 12.95 -8.41
CA SER A 3 7.01 11.51 -8.60
C SER A 3 7.04 11.22 -10.10
N ASN A 4 8.25 11.11 -10.68
CA ASN A 4 8.43 10.62 -12.05
C ASN A 4 8.55 9.07 -12.09
N HIS A 5 8.14 8.38 -11.04
CA HIS A 5 8.27 6.93 -10.91
C HIS A 5 6.87 6.32 -10.86
N LEU A 6 6.44 5.76 -11.99
CA LEU A 6 5.21 4.97 -12.08
C LEU A 6 5.45 3.63 -11.39
N LEU A 7 4.76 3.40 -10.27
CA LEU A 7 4.73 2.09 -9.62
C LEU A 7 3.52 1.32 -10.14
N ILE A 8 3.76 0.19 -10.81
CA ILE A 8 2.71 -0.67 -11.34
C ILE A 8 2.62 -1.90 -10.43
N PHE A 9 1.47 -2.07 -9.80
CA PHE A 9 1.16 -3.26 -8.99
C PHE A 9 0.12 -4.12 -9.70
N ILE A 10 0.55 -5.13 -10.46
CA ILE A 10 -0.36 -5.95 -11.28
C ILE A 10 -1.09 -7.06 -10.51
N ASN A 11 -0.59 -7.44 -9.33
CA ASN A 11 -1.08 -8.59 -8.56
C ASN A 11 -1.39 -8.26 -7.08
N MET A 12 -1.98 -7.09 -6.79
CA MET A 12 -2.43 -6.81 -5.42
C MET A 12 -3.54 -7.80 -5.03
N PRO A 13 -3.42 -8.52 -3.90
CA PRO A 13 -4.42 -9.49 -3.45
C PRO A 13 -5.64 -8.81 -2.82
N LEU A 14 -6.30 -7.98 -3.63
CA LEU A 14 -7.54 -7.27 -3.34
C LEU A 14 -8.50 -7.42 -4.53
N GLY A 15 -9.82 -7.31 -4.28
CA GLY A 15 -10.81 -7.29 -5.34
C GLY A 15 -10.84 -8.58 -6.18
N ARG A 16 -10.74 -8.44 -7.50
CA ARG A 16 -10.89 -9.56 -8.45
C ARG A 16 -9.76 -10.58 -8.36
N PHE A 17 -8.51 -10.14 -8.20
CA PHE A 17 -7.37 -11.05 -8.13
C PHE A 17 -7.49 -11.97 -6.91
N LYS A 18 -7.80 -11.41 -5.73
CA LYS A 18 -8.05 -12.20 -4.52
C LYS A 18 -9.18 -13.23 -4.69
N LYS A 19 -10.27 -12.87 -5.39
CA LYS A 19 -11.41 -13.78 -5.63
C LYS A 19 -11.06 -14.97 -6.53
N ASN A 20 -10.01 -14.85 -7.32
CA ASN A 20 -9.55 -15.92 -8.22
C ASN A 20 -8.50 -16.83 -7.56
N LEU A 21 -8.06 -16.54 -6.34
CA LEU A 21 -7.13 -17.37 -5.58
C LEU A 21 -7.90 -18.27 -4.63
N SER A 22 -7.54 -19.54 -4.57
CA SER A 22 -7.85 -20.40 -3.44
C SER A 22 -7.12 -19.94 -2.17
N ASP A 23 -7.55 -20.41 -1.00
CA ASP A 23 -6.88 -20.08 0.26
C ASP A 23 -5.41 -20.52 0.26
N THR A 24 -5.10 -21.66 -0.36
CA THR A 24 -3.72 -22.15 -0.51
C THR A 24 -2.88 -21.21 -1.37
N GLU A 25 -3.36 -20.86 -2.56
CA GLU A 25 -2.63 -19.96 -3.48
C GLU A 25 -2.45 -18.56 -2.87
N TYR A 26 -3.45 -18.06 -2.15
CA TYR A 26 -3.34 -16.80 -1.41
C TYR A 26 -2.24 -16.86 -0.37
N ASN A 27 -2.19 -17.92 0.45
CA ASN A 27 -1.18 -18.07 1.50
C ASN A 27 0.23 -18.24 0.92
N GLU A 28 0.38 -19.02 -0.15
CA GLU A 28 1.65 -19.18 -0.87
C GLU A 28 2.12 -17.85 -1.47
N TYR A 29 1.20 -17.09 -2.06
CA TYR A 29 1.51 -15.77 -2.61
C TYR A 29 1.92 -14.77 -1.53
N MET A 30 1.20 -14.72 -0.40
CA MET A 30 1.59 -13.84 0.72
C MET A 30 2.96 -14.21 1.28
N LYS A 31 3.27 -15.51 1.37
CA LYS A 31 4.59 -15.98 1.80
C LYS A 31 5.69 -15.58 0.82
N LEU A 32 5.44 -15.69 -0.49
CA LEU A 32 6.39 -15.23 -1.50
C LEU A 32 6.71 -13.73 -1.34
N LEU A 33 5.70 -12.90 -1.06
CA LEU A 33 5.91 -11.47 -0.82
C LEU A 33 6.73 -11.22 0.46
N GLU A 34 6.44 -11.96 1.53
CA GLU A 34 7.20 -11.88 2.78
C GLU A 34 8.67 -12.29 2.58
N ASP A 35 8.92 -13.41 1.89
CA ASP A 35 10.26 -13.93 1.60
C ASP A 35 11.08 -12.98 0.72
N ASN A 36 10.43 -12.15 -0.10
CA ASN A 36 11.07 -11.15 -0.97
C ASN A 36 11.11 -9.74 -0.35
N PHE A 37 10.81 -9.59 0.94
CA PHE A 37 10.85 -8.30 1.62
C PHE A 37 12.22 -7.61 1.46
N ASN A 38 12.21 -6.39 0.93
CA ASN A 38 13.41 -5.58 0.75
C ASN A 38 13.33 -4.30 1.62
N PRO A 39 14.13 -4.19 2.70
CA PRO A 39 14.11 -3.01 3.58
C PRO A 39 14.53 -1.71 2.88
N ASP A 40 15.30 -1.78 1.79
CA ASP A 40 15.75 -0.59 1.02
C ASP A 40 14.61 0.10 0.25
N THR A 41 13.43 -0.53 0.22
CA THR A 41 12.21 0.06 -0.36
C THR A 41 11.50 0.97 0.65
N ILE A 42 11.69 0.78 1.96
CA ILE A 42 10.92 1.46 3.01
C ILE A 42 10.99 2.97 2.88
N GLY A 43 12.19 3.52 2.65
CA GLY A 43 12.39 4.97 2.52
C GLY A 43 11.69 5.58 1.31
N ARG A 44 11.31 4.76 0.33
CA ARG A 44 10.68 5.18 -0.94
C ARG A 44 9.18 4.85 -1.00
N LEU A 45 8.61 4.31 0.08
CA LEU A 45 7.19 3.96 0.12
C LEU A 45 6.29 5.21 -0.01
N PRO A 46 5.30 5.20 -0.91
CA PRO A 46 4.40 6.35 -1.10
C PRO A 46 3.66 6.76 0.18
N CYS A 47 3.21 5.80 0.98
CA CYS A 47 2.42 6.04 2.21
C CYS A 47 3.16 6.88 3.27
N ARG A 48 4.49 7.02 3.17
CA ARG A 48 5.29 7.87 4.06
C ARG A 48 5.21 9.36 3.75
N GLY A 49 4.97 9.71 2.48
CA GLY A 49 4.98 11.10 2.02
C GLY A 49 3.67 11.54 1.38
N VAL A 50 2.75 10.61 1.11
CA VAL A 50 1.49 10.83 0.43
C VAL A 50 0.38 10.14 1.20
N VAL A 51 -0.76 10.80 1.28
CA VAL A 51 -2.03 10.26 1.77
C VAL A 51 -3.03 10.28 0.63
N SER A 52 -3.91 9.28 0.58
CA SER A 52 -5.01 9.24 -0.37
C SER A 52 -6.25 9.88 0.25
N LEU A 53 -7.02 10.64 -0.53
CA LEU A 53 -8.26 11.28 -0.10
C LEU A 53 -9.45 10.56 -0.73
N GLY A 54 -10.35 10.06 0.10
CA GLY A 54 -11.60 9.46 -0.33
C GLY A 54 -12.63 10.49 -0.79
N PRO A 55 -13.63 10.08 -1.60
CA PRO A 55 -14.70 10.96 -2.07
C PRO A 55 -15.60 11.47 -0.94
N ASP A 56 -15.57 10.82 0.22
CA ASP A 56 -16.27 11.19 1.45
C ASP A 56 -15.44 12.06 2.39
N GLY A 57 -14.25 12.50 1.95
CA GLY A 57 -13.39 13.38 2.72
C GLY A 57 -12.49 12.67 3.74
N ARG A 58 -12.48 11.33 3.81
CA ARG A 58 -11.58 10.58 4.71
C ARG A 58 -10.18 10.43 4.10
N PHE A 59 -9.15 10.42 4.95
CA PHE A 59 -7.78 10.14 4.56
C PHE A 59 -7.44 8.66 4.72
N PHE A 60 -6.59 8.16 3.82
CA PHE A 60 -6.12 6.78 3.78
C PHE A 60 -4.60 6.77 3.59
N ASP A 61 -3.92 5.78 4.16
CA ASP A 61 -2.46 5.66 4.05
C ASP A 61 -1.99 5.38 2.61
N CYS A 62 -2.83 4.72 1.80
CA CYS A 62 -2.58 4.48 0.39
C CYS A 62 -3.88 4.17 -0.36
N ASP A 63 -3.83 4.15 -1.70
CA ASP A 63 -4.99 3.87 -2.55
C ASP A 63 -5.58 2.48 -2.31
N PHE A 64 -4.77 1.51 -1.90
CA PHE A 64 -5.27 0.18 -1.53
C PHE A 64 -6.11 0.19 -0.26
N TYR A 65 -5.73 1.03 0.70
CA TYR A 65 -6.52 1.21 1.92
C TYR A 65 -7.80 2.00 1.63
N ALA A 66 -7.75 2.96 0.70
CA ALA A 66 -8.97 3.59 0.19
C ALA A 66 -9.91 2.57 -0.47
N GLY A 67 -9.37 1.68 -1.33
CA GLY A 67 -10.14 0.61 -1.97
C GLY A 67 -10.65 -0.48 -1.00
N ALA A 68 -10.00 -0.64 0.15
CA ALA A 68 -10.41 -1.56 1.23
C ALA A 68 -11.24 -0.88 2.32
N ASP A 69 -11.54 0.42 2.19
CA ASP A 69 -12.24 1.23 3.18
C ASP A 69 -11.58 1.23 4.59
N LEU A 70 -10.26 1.37 4.61
CA LEU A 70 -9.42 1.37 5.82
C LEU A 70 -8.81 2.77 6.07
N PRO A 71 -9.54 3.71 6.72
CA PRO A 71 -9.04 5.06 6.93
C PRO A 71 -7.82 5.10 7.87
N VAL A 72 -7.06 6.19 7.80
CA VAL A 72 -5.95 6.43 8.75
C VAL A 72 -6.47 6.39 10.19
N LYS A 73 -5.67 5.81 11.09
CA LYS A 73 -6.02 5.70 12.51
C LYS A 73 -5.39 6.83 13.33
N CYS A 74 -5.78 8.06 13.03
CA CYS A 74 -5.33 9.24 13.79
C CYS A 74 -6.47 10.25 13.95
N GLU A 75 -6.27 11.29 14.76
CA GLU A 75 -7.30 12.31 15.00
C GLU A 75 -7.63 13.12 13.74
N SER A 76 -6.64 13.34 12.86
CA SER A 76 -6.82 14.02 11.57
C SER A 76 -7.25 13.04 10.46
N ALA A 77 -8.31 12.27 10.67
CA ALA A 77 -8.75 11.23 9.74
C ALA A 77 -9.60 11.73 8.56
N SER A 78 -10.05 12.98 8.55
CA SER A 78 -10.83 13.56 7.45
C SER A 78 -10.52 15.04 7.22
N VAL A 79 -11.05 15.58 6.12
CA VAL A 79 -10.94 17.01 5.78
C VAL A 79 -11.54 17.90 6.87
N ASP A 80 -12.62 17.47 7.53
CA ASP A 80 -13.33 18.25 8.55
C ASP A 80 -12.50 18.49 9.82
N ASN A 81 -11.59 17.56 10.15
CA ASN A 81 -10.73 17.63 11.33
C ASN A 81 -9.24 17.67 10.96
N PHE A 82 -8.95 18.16 9.75
CA PHE A 82 -7.61 18.15 9.21
C PHE A 82 -6.61 18.91 10.10
N ASN A 83 -5.55 18.22 10.49
CA ASN A 83 -4.39 18.77 11.17
C ASN A 83 -3.12 18.18 10.53
N TYR A 84 -2.33 19.05 9.91
CA TYR A 84 -1.12 18.66 9.18
C TYR A 84 -0.10 17.96 10.08
N ASP A 85 0.18 18.48 11.28
CA ASP A 85 1.20 17.92 12.16
C ASP A 85 0.80 16.54 12.68
N ILE A 86 -0.48 16.33 12.98
CA ILE A 86 -1.01 15.02 13.39
C ILE A 86 -0.92 14.04 12.22
N LEU A 87 -1.37 14.44 11.03
CA LEU A 87 -1.39 13.55 9.86
C LEU A 87 0.02 13.22 9.34
N ASN A 88 0.95 14.17 9.40
CA ASN A 88 2.33 13.99 8.95
C ASN A 88 3.15 13.11 9.93
N ASN A 89 2.82 13.13 11.21
CA ASN A 89 3.45 12.30 12.24
C ASN A 89 2.64 11.05 12.61
N ARG A 90 1.61 10.71 11.82
CA ARG A 90 0.76 9.55 12.09
C ARG A 90 1.54 8.24 11.99
N GLU A 91 1.08 7.25 12.74
CA GLU A 91 1.48 5.86 12.51
C GLU A 91 0.80 5.33 11.24
N ILE A 92 1.61 4.86 10.29
CA ILE A 92 1.11 4.24 9.06
C ILE A 92 0.66 2.83 9.41
N ALA A 93 -0.62 2.52 9.18
CA ALA A 93 -1.11 1.18 9.44
C ALA A 93 -0.46 0.18 8.47
N THR A 94 -0.05 -0.98 9.00
CA THR A 94 0.57 -2.05 8.23
C THR A 94 -0.27 -3.32 8.26
N THR A 95 -0.37 -4.00 7.12
CA THR A 95 -1.00 -5.31 6.96
C THR A 95 -0.07 -6.22 6.16
N PRO A 96 -0.31 -7.55 6.11
CA PRO A 96 0.47 -8.43 5.24
C PRO A 96 0.54 -7.96 3.78
N SER A 97 -0.52 -7.29 3.28
CA SER A 97 -0.53 -6.72 1.92
C SER A 97 0.51 -5.62 1.70
N CYS A 98 1.08 -5.02 2.76
CA CYS A 98 2.19 -4.07 2.65
C CYS A 98 3.46 -4.72 2.10
N PHE A 99 3.60 -6.05 2.21
CA PHE A 99 4.68 -6.78 1.55
C PHE A 99 4.67 -6.60 0.03
N LEU A 100 3.53 -6.30 -0.59
CA LEU A 100 3.50 -5.98 -2.02
C LEU A 100 4.31 -4.73 -2.37
N CYS A 101 4.31 -3.73 -1.49
CA CYS A 101 5.01 -2.47 -1.71
C CYS A 101 6.48 -2.53 -1.27
N THR A 102 6.84 -3.51 -0.44
CA THR A 102 8.20 -3.68 0.08
C THR A 102 8.97 -4.83 -0.56
N ALA A 103 8.28 -5.78 -1.19
CA ALA A 103 8.87 -6.84 -1.98
C ALA A 103 9.15 -6.34 -3.40
N ASP A 104 10.17 -5.50 -3.54
CA ASP A 104 10.73 -4.93 -4.79
C ASP A 104 9.99 -5.29 -6.12
N GLN A 105 10.59 -6.09 -7.02
CA GLN A 105 9.94 -6.58 -8.26
C GLN A 105 8.93 -7.72 -8.02
N GLY A 106 8.57 -8.02 -6.78
CA GLY A 106 7.81 -9.22 -6.37
C GLY A 106 6.33 -9.28 -6.79
N ALA A 107 5.82 -8.27 -7.51
CA ALA A 107 4.46 -8.29 -8.06
C ALA A 107 4.40 -8.49 -9.58
N SER A 108 5.50 -8.26 -10.30
CA SER A 108 5.59 -8.44 -11.76
C SER A 108 6.64 -9.49 -12.09
N CYS A 109 6.40 -10.32 -13.11
CA CYS A 109 7.44 -11.22 -13.63
C CYS A 109 8.78 -10.46 -13.75
N ALA A 110 9.81 -10.99 -13.09
CA ALA A 110 11.11 -10.38 -12.91
C ALA A 110 11.98 -10.37 -14.19
N GLU A 111 11.44 -9.94 -15.32
CA GLU A 111 12.18 -9.85 -16.58
C GLU A 111 11.94 -8.51 -17.30
N CYS A 112 12.62 -7.47 -16.79
CA CYS A 112 13.23 -6.43 -17.63
C CYS A 112 14.36 -5.76 -16.83
N HIS A 113 15.41 -6.54 -16.55
CA HIS A 113 16.73 -5.96 -16.42
C HIS A 113 17.14 -5.42 -17.80
N THR A 114 17.44 -4.13 -17.87
CA THR A 114 18.28 -3.55 -18.93
C THR A 114 19.66 -3.33 -18.37
#